data_AF-A0A5C3KA00-F1
#
_entry.id   AF-A0A5C3KA00-F1
#
_cell.length_a   1.000
_cell.length_b   1.000
_cell.length_c   1.000
_cell.angle_alpha   90.00
_cell.angle_beta   90.00
_cell.angle_gamma   90.00
#
_symmetry.space_group_name_H-M   'P 1'
#
loop_
_entity.id
_entity.type
_entity.pdbx_description
1 polymer ?
#
loop_
_entity_poly.entity_id
_entity_poly.type
_entity_poly.pdbx_seq_one_letter_code
_entity_poly.pdbx_strand_id
1 'polypeptide(L)' 'RQKLTEVEEKTLVQFILESADRGFPLRHREIIQYANLLLQTRNGPSYEPVGVSWVS' A
#
# COMPACT_ATOMS: atom_id res chain seq x y z
N ARG A 1 -4.88 -3.88 -13.46
CA ARG A 1 -5.55 -2.57 -13.20
C ARG A 1 -4.83 -1.93 -12.02
N GLN A 2 -4.27 -0.73 -12.16
CA GLN A 2 -3.73 0.01 -11.02
C GLN A 2 -4.88 0.43 -10.09
N LYS A 3 -4.74 0.14 -8.79
CA LYS A 3 -5.73 0.47 -7.74
C LYS A 3 -5.40 1.80 -7.06
N LEU A 4 -4.11 2.07 -6.86
CA LEU A 4 -3.57 3.31 -6.34
C LEU A 4 -3.35 4.32 -7.48
N THR A 5 -3.40 5.60 -7.15
CA THR A 5 -2.85 6.65 -8.02
C THR A 5 -1.33 6.55 -8.04
N GLU A 6 -0.70 7.16 -9.05
CA GLU A 6 0.77 7.22 -9.14
C GLU A 6 1.41 7.85 -7.90
N VAL A 7 0.75 8.83 -7.26
CA VAL A 7 1.25 9.51 -6.05
C VAL A 7 1.20 8.58 -4.85
N GLU A 8 0.09 7.87 -4.66
CA GLU A 8 -0.06 6.88 -3.58
C GLU A 8 0.90 5.72 -3.75
N GLU A 9 1.08 5.24 -4.98
CA GLU A 9 2.02 4.17 -5.32
C GLU A 9 3.46 4.60 -5.00
N LYS A 10 3.88 5.80 -5.44
CA LYS A 10 5.20 6.34 -5.09
C LYS A 10 5.40 6.47 -3.59
N THR A 11 4.39 6.95 -2.87
CA THR A 11 4.45 7.10 -1.41
C THR A 11 4.61 5.75 -0.73
N LEU A 12 3.84 4.74 -1.15
CA LEU A 12 3.91 3.38 -0.61
C LEU A 12 5.26 2.72 -0.92
N VAL A 13 5.74 2.83 -2.16
CA VAL A 13 7.04 2.28 -2.57
C VAL A 13 8.18 2.93 -1.79
N GLN A 14 8.18 4.26 -1.67
CA GLN A 14 9.20 4.97 -0.90
C GLN A 14 9.21 4.51 0.56
N PHE A 15 8.03 4.35 1.18
CA PHE A 15 7.92 3.84 2.54
C PHE A 15 8.44 2.41 2.69
N ILE A 16 8.16 1.52 1.74
CA ILE A 16 8.68 0.14 1.73
C ILE A 16 10.20 0.13 1.65
N LEU A 17 10.77 0.92 0.73
CA LEU A 17 12.22 1.02 0.55
C LEU A 17 12.91 1.56 1.79
N GLU A 18 12.42 2.68 2.34
CA GLU A 18 12.97 3.26 3.57
C GLU A 18 12.88 2.31 4.77
N SER A 19 11.79 1.54 4.87
CA SER A 19 11.63 0.56 5.95
C SER A 19 12.65 -0.57 5.81
N ALA A 20 12.86 -1.07 4.59
CA ALA A 20 13.88 -2.09 4.30
C ALA A 20 15.31 -1.59 4.55
N ASP A 21 15.63 -0.37 4.10
CA ASP A 21 16.95 0.26 4.31
C ASP A 21 17.29 0.45 5.80
N ARG A 22 16.27 0.66 6.64
CA ARG A 22 16.42 0.75 8.10
C ARG A 22 16.47 -0.61 8.81
N GLY A 23 16.41 -1.71 8.07
CA GLY A 23 16.44 -3.08 8.62
C GLY A 23 15.07 -3.62 9.06
N PHE A 24 13.98 -2.97 8.65
CA PHE A 24 12.60 -3.36 8.98
C PHE A 24 11.78 -3.59 7.70
N PRO A 25 12.10 -4.62 6.88
CA PRO A 25 11.34 -4.88 5.66
C PRO A 25 9.88 -5.22 5.98
N LEU A 26 8.96 -4.57 5.28
CA LEU A 26 7.52 -4.80 5.45
C LEU A 26 7.10 -6.14 4.84
N ARG A 27 6.22 -6.85 5.53
CA ARG A 27 5.58 -8.07 5.03
C ARG A 27 4.49 -7.70 4.04
N HIS A 28 4.17 -8.61 3.12
CA HIS A 28 3.08 -8.43 2.14
C HIS A 28 1.76 -8.00 2.78
N ARG A 29 1.41 -8.57 3.96
CA ARG A 29 0.22 -8.18 4.71
C ARG A 29 0.23 -6.71 5.14
N GLU A 30 1.38 -6.20 5.55
CA GLU A 30 1.55 -4.80 5.98
C GLU A 30 1.43 -3.88 4.77
N ILE A 31 2.06 -4.24 3.64
CA ILE A 31 1.94 -3.50 2.38
C ILE A 31 0.48 -3.40 1.93
N ILE A 32 -0.28 -4.50 1.99
CA ILE A 32 -1.72 -4.53 1.71
C ILE A 32 -2.49 -3.61 2.66
N GLN A 33 -2.17 -3.61 3.96
CA GLN A 33 -2.82 -2.75 4.94
C GLN A 33 -2.58 -1.27 4.65
N TYR A 34 -1.34 -0.87 4.35
CA TYR A 34 -1.02 0.51 4.00
C TYR A 34 -1.67 0.94 2.68
N ALA A 35 -1.70 0.07 1.67
CA ALA A 35 -2.42 0.35 0.43
C ALA A 35 -3.93 0.56 0.67
N ASN A 36 -4.55 -0.29 1.50
CA ASN A 36 -5.95 -0.14 1.88
C ASN A 36 -6.22 1.13 2.69
N LEU A 37 -5.29 1.53 3.55
CA LEU A 37 -5.39 2.77 4.31
C LEU A 37 -5.37 4.00 3.39
N LEU A 38 -4.52 4.00 2.37
CA LEU A 38 -4.49 5.06 1.36
C LEU A 38 -5.82 5.13 0.60
N LEU A 39 -6.31 3.98 0.14
CA LEU A 39 -7.61 3.88 -0.54
C LEU A 39 -8.77 4.34 0.33
N GLN A 40 -8.79 3.96 1.61
CA GLN A 40 -9.81 4.37 2.57
C GLN A 40 -9.75 5.86 2.84
N THR A 41 -8.55 6.43 2.93
CA THR A 41 -8.36 7.88 3.14
C THR A 41 -8.89 8.68 1.96
N ARG A 42 -8.65 8.20 0.73
CA ARG A 42 -9.10 8.86 -0.50
C ARG A 42 -10.60 8.67 -0.78
N ASN A 43 -11.11 7.44 -0.64
CA ASN A 43 -12.45 7.06 -1.09
C ASN A 43 -13.47 6.93 0.06
N GLY A 44 -13.04 7.11 1.31
CA GLY A 44 -13.90 6.99 2.48
C GLY A 44 -14.46 5.57 2.66
N PRO A 45 -15.65 5.41 3.26
CA PRO A 45 -16.28 4.11 3.53
C PRO A 45 -16.56 3.25 2.29
N SER A 46 -16.55 3.85 1.10
CA SER A 46 -16.84 3.17 -0.17
C SER A 46 -15.58 2.70 -0.91
N TYR A 47 -14.42 2.69 -0.25
CA TYR A 47 -13.19 2.21 -0.87
C TYR A 47 -13.27 0.70 -1.18
N GLU A 48 -12.66 0.30 -2.29
CA GLU A 48 -12.53 -1.10 -2.66
C GLU A 48 -11.14 -1.59 -2.23
N PRO A 49 -11.02 -2.50 -1.25
CA PRO A 49 -9.73 -2.95 -0.76
C PRO A 49 -8.96 -3.76 -1.81
N VAL A 50 -7.64 -3.72 -1.72
CA VAL A 50 -6.76 -4.65 -2.44
C VAL A 50 -6.82 -6.03 -1.78
N GLY A 51 -6.85 -7.07 -2.60
CA GLY A 51 -6.90 -8.45 -2.16
C GLY A 51 -5.55 -8.99 -1.69
N VAL A 52 -5.56 -10.17 -1.04
CA VAL A 52 -4.36 -10.83 -0.53
C VAL A 52 -3.35 -11.23 -1.61
N SER A 53 -3.79 -11.41 -2.85
CA SER A 53 -2.95 -11.73 -4.01
C SER A 53 -2.38 -10.51 -4.73
N TRP A 54 -2.58 -9.30 -4.19
CA TRP A 54 -2.18 -8.06 -4.87
C TRP A 54 -0.66 -7.86 -4.93
N VAL A 55 0.06 -8.40 -3.95
CA VAL A 55 1.53 -8.37 -3.80
C VAL A 55 2.16 -9.75 -3.99
N SER A 56 1.43 -10.69 -4.60
CA SER A 56 1.94 -12.02 -4.96
C SER A 56 2.77 -12.01 -6.23
#